data_AF-A0A3D1U5R5-F1
#
_entry.id   AF-A0A3D1U5R5-F1
#
_cell.length_a   1.000
_cell.length_b   1.000
_cell.length_c   1.000
_cell.angle_alpha   90.00
_cell.angle_beta   90.00
_cell.angle_gamma   90.00
#
_symmetry.space_group_name_H-M   'P 1'
#
loop_
_entity.id
_entity.type
_entity.pdbx_description
1 polymer ?
#
loop_
_entity_poly.entity_id
_entity_poly.type
_entity_poly.pdbx_seq_one_letter_code
_entity_poly.pdbx_strand_id
1 'polypeptide(L)'
;PAQLQQFTVEMLGRACDAYDQAATVWFPTFSWSFGTGEPGKFGVLSELIHYAHQDTPRMSIIIVPLPGLKEEVERQDAPFVRSSNGRAAVATTWGKSRRSEGYLYRRTREWWRESSPRFHSSSPFAELTYSNRVPDRVHHERPASEIAVGWLWHDLNRLGLASGVAPELR
;
A
#
# COMPACT_ATOMS: atom_id res chain seq x y z
N PRO A 1 14.51 -9.78 12.70
CA PRO A 1 14.32 -8.66 11.74
C PRO A 1 14.19 -9.11 10.28
N ALA A 2 15.17 -9.84 9.74
CA ALA A 2 15.16 -10.28 8.33
C ALA A 2 13.96 -11.16 7.95
N GLN A 3 13.63 -12.17 8.78
CA GLN A 3 12.45 -13.03 8.54
C GLN A 3 11.14 -12.24 8.58
N LEU A 4 11.00 -11.30 9.53
CA LEU A 4 9.82 -10.44 9.62
C LEU A 4 9.70 -9.55 8.38
N GLN A 5 10.80 -8.93 7.94
CA GLN A 5 10.84 -8.13 6.72
C GLN A 5 10.45 -8.94 5.48
N GLN A 6 10.98 -10.16 5.35
CA GLN A 6 10.64 -11.06 4.24
C GLN A 6 9.16 -11.48 4.29
N PHE A 7 8.64 -11.78 5.47
CA PHE A 7 7.23 -12.09 5.64
C PHE A 7 6.35 -10.89 5.25
N THR A 8 6.66 -9.70 5.77
CA THR A 8 5.90 -8.47 5.51
C THR A 8 5.89 -8.12 4.04
N VAL A 9 7.05 -8.20 3.35
CA VAL A 9 7.11 -7.86 1.93
C VAL A 9 6.29 -8.84 1.08
N GLU A 10 6.35 -10.15 1.36
CA GLU A 10 5.54 -11.14 0.64
C GLU A 10 4.05 -11.00 0.96
N MET A 11 3.68 -10.71 2.21
CA MET A 11 2.31 -10.44 2.61
C MET A 11 1.74 -9.24 1.85
N LEU A 12 2.47 -8.12 1.78
CA LEU A 12 2.05 -6.93 1.05
C LEU A 12 2.00 -7.18 -0.47
N GLY A 13 2.97 -7.92 -1.01
CA GLY A 13 2.94 -8.36 -2.40
C GLY A 13 1.67 -9.15 -2.72
N ARG A 14 1.31 -10.13 -1.89
CA ARG A 14 0.08 -10.92 -2.03
C ARG A 14 -1.19 -10.09 -1.83
N ALA A 15 -1.15 -9.06 -1.00
CA ALA A 15 -2.28 -8.13 -0.85
C ALA A 15 -2.53 -7.38 -2.16
N CYS A 16 -1.48 -6.98 -2.90
CA CYS A 16 -1.64 -6.42 -4.25
C CYS A 16 -2.30 -7.41 -5.21
N ASP A 17 -1.91 -8.69 -5.19
CA ASP A 17 -2.52 -9.71 -6.05
C ASP A 17 -3.99 -9.96 -5.68
N ALA A 18 -4.31 -10.02 -4.38
CA ALA A 18 -5.68 -10.19 -3.89
C ALA A 18 -6.56 -8.99 -4.27
N TYR A 19 -6.01 -7.77 -4.20
CA TYR A 19 -6.68 -6.58 -4.69
C TYR A 19 -6.92 -6.66 -6.20
N ASP A 20 -5.91 -6.99 -7.01
CA ASP A 20 -6.04 -7.05 -8.46
C ASP A 20 -7.12 -8.09 -8.85
N GLN A 21 -7.18 -9.23 -8.16
CA GLN A 21 -8.24 -10.24 -8.35
C GLN A 21 -9.62 -9.69 -7.99
N ALA A 22 -9.78 -9.07 -6.82
CA ALA A 22 -11.04 -8.49 -6.40
C ALA A 22 -11.49 -7.35 -7.33
N ALA A 23 -10.60 -6.44 -7.69
CA ALA A 23 -10.85 -5.35 -8.61
C ALA A 23 -11.32 -5.88 -9.97
N THR A 24 -10.65 -6.90 -10.52
CA THR A 24 -11.05 -7.52 -11.80
C THR A 24 -12.46 -8.10 -11.77
N VAL A 25 -12.90 -8.62 -10.61
CA VAL A 25 -14.24 -9.20 -10.45
C VAL A 25 -15.30 -8.14 -10.21
N TRP A 26 -15.03 -7.17 -9.33
CA TRP A 26 -16.04 -6.25 -8.82
C TRP A 26 -16.07 -4.89 -9.54
N PHE A 27 -14.93 -4.36 -9.98
CA PHE A 27 -14.89 -3.04 -10.60
C PHE A 27 -15.60 -2.95 -11.95
N PRO A 28 -15.64 -3.99 -12.81
CA PRO A 28 -16.44 -3.94 -14.03
C PRO A 28 -17.93 -3.62 -13.77
N THR A 29 -18.48 -4.08 -12.64
CA THR A 29 -19.87 -3.81 -12.22
C THR A 29 -20.13 -2.32 -11.98
N PHE A 30 -19.09 -1.56 -11.62
CA PHE A 30 -19.17 -0.11 -11.39
C PHE A 30 -18.43 0.70 -12.45
N SER A 31 -18.05 0.10 -13.58
CA SER A 31 -17.29 0.76 -14.66
C SER A 31 -17.92 2.08 -15.13
N TRP A 32 -19.26 2.19 -15.11
CA TRP A 32 -20.01 3.41 -15.42
C TRP A 32 -19.70 4.58 -14.47
N SER A 33 -19.21 4.30 -13.26
CA SER A 33 -18.89 5.30 -12.23
C SER A 33 -17.40 5.66 -12.15
N PHE A 34 -16.52 4.80 -12.67
CA PHE A 34 -15.05 4.99 -12.64
C PHE A 34 -14.52 5.98 -13.71
N GLY A 35 -15.36 6.42 -14.66
CA GLY A 35 -14.92 7.28 -15.76
C GLY A 35 -13.78 6.66 -16.59
N THR A 36 -12.87 7.47 -17.13
CA THR A 36 -11.65 6.99 -17.85
C THR A 36 -10.47 6.68 -16.92
N GLY A 37 -10.71 6.67 -15.60
CA GLY A 37 -9.68 6.61 -14.56
C GLY A 37 -9.49 5.20 -13.98
N GLU A 38 -9.28 4.20 -14.83
CA GLU A 38 -8.93 2.86 -14.35
C GLU A 38 -7.65 2.95 -13.50
N PRO A 39 -7.63 2.38 -12.27
CA PRO A 39 -6.41 2.26 -11.49
C PRO A 39 -5.29 1.65 -12.33
N GLY A 40 -4.28 2.45 -12.66
CA GLY A 40 -3.02 1.90 -13.11
C GLY A 40 -2.47 0.93 -12.05
N LYS A 41 -1.75 -0.10 -12.51
CA LYS A 41 -1.00 -1.02 -11.63
C LYS A 41 -0.22 -0.24 -10.56
N PHE A 42 -0.51 -0.48 -9.29
CA PHE A 42 0.18 0.14 -8.15
C PHE A 42 1.16 -0.82 -7.49
N GLY A 43 1.94 -0.32 -6.54
CA GLY A 43 2.75 -1.13 -5.65
C GLY A 43 2.76 -0.51 -4.26
N VAL A 44 3.42 -1.20 -3.33
CA VAL A 44 3.49 -0.80 -1.93
C VAL A 44 4.92 -0.51 -1.51
N LEU A 45 5.13 0.68 -0.97
CA LEU A 45 6.32 1.01 -0.19
C LEU A 45 5.97 0.87 1.28
N SER A 46 6.83 0.21 2.05
CA SER A 46 6.64 0.10 3.48
C SER A 46 7.94 0.24 4.26
N GLU A 47 7.82 0.72 5.49
CA GLU A 47 8.93 0.76 6.44
C GLU A 47 8.55 0.04 7.72
N LEU A 48 9.42 -0.88 8.15
CA LEU A 48 9.41 -1.46 9.48
C LEU A 48 10.31 -0.62 10.38
N ILE A 49 9.70 0.04 11.35
CA ILE A 49 10.39 0.97 12.25
C ILE A 49 10.55 0.31 13.62
N HIS A 50 11.78 0.00 13.99
CA HIS A 50 12.13 -0.56 15.28
C HIS A 50 12.50 0.56 16.27
N TYR A 51 11.82 0.62 17.40
CA TYR A 51 12.14 1.54 18.50
C TYR A 51 12.81 0.78 19.64
N ALA A 52 13.84 1.35 20.25
CA ALA A 52 14.60 0.69 21.34
C ALA A 52 13.74 0.33 22.57
N HIS A 53 12.60 0.99 22.75
CA HIS A 53 11.69 0.79 23.89
C HIS A 53 10.36 0.12 23.49
N GLN A 54 10.27 -0.47 22.29
CA GLN A 54 9.07 -1.17 21.83
C GLN A 54 9.45 -2.58 21.36
N ASP A 55 8.79 -3.58 21.93
CA ASP A 55 8.99 -4.99 21.55
C ASP A 55 8.48 -5.28 20.13
N THR A 56 7.55 -4.46 19.65
CA THR A 56 6.89 -4.63 18.36
C THR A 56 7.22 -3.46 17.43
N PRO A 57 7.72 -3.73 16.21
CA PRO A 57 7.97 -2.67 15.24
C PRO A 57 6.67 -2.03 14.78
N ARG A 58 6.77 -0.73 14.45
CA ARG A 58 5.71 -0.02 13.73
C ARG A 58 5.84 -0.25 12.24
N MET A 59 4.73 -0.08 11.53
CA MET A 59 4.69 -0.28 10.09
C MET A 59 3.97 0.89 9.41
N SER A 60 4.66 1.56 8.48
CA SER A 60 4.03 2.49 7.55
C SER A 60 3.84 1.81 6.20
N ILE A 61 2.70 2.04 5.54
CA ILE A 61 2.35 1.47 4.24
C ILE A 61 1.93 2.60 3.32
N ILE A 62 2.43 2.61 2.10
CA ILE A 62 2.17 3.66 1.11
C ILE A 62 1.87 3.01 -0.22
N ILE A 63 0.73 3.38 -0.79
CA ILE A 63 0.34 2.91 -2.11
C ILE A 63 0.87 3.91 -3.14
N VAL A 64 1.66 3.40 -4.09
CA VAL A 64 2.34 4.22 -5.11
C VAL A 64 2.15 3.62 -6.49
N PRO A 65 2.26 4.40 -7.58
CA PRO A 65 2.32 3.83 -8.92
C PRO A 65 3.50 2.86 -9.03
N LEU A 66 3.35 1.78 -9.82
CA LEU A 66 4.43 0.82 -10.01
C LEU A 66 5.76 1.45 -10.52
N PRO A 67 5.76 2.47 -11.41
CA PRO A 67 6.98 3.20 -11.76
C PRO A 67 7.63 3.90 -10.55
N GLY A 68 6.84 4.54 -9.70
CA GLY A 68 7.33 5.22 -8.49
C GLY A 68 7.93 4.24 -7.48
N LEU A 69 7.36 3.04 -7.34
CA LEU A 69 7.96 1.96 -6.56
C LEU A 69 9.36 1.61 -7.08
N LYS A 70 9.52 1.45 -8.39
CA LYS A 70 10.82 1.10 -8.99
C LYS A 70 11.85 2.20 -8.76
N GLU A 71 11.48 3.45 -9.03
CA GLU A 71 12.35 4.61 -8.83
C GLU A 71 12.86 4.69 -7.39
N GLU A 72 11.97 4.55 -6.40
CA GLU A 72 12.35 4.66 -4.99
C GLU A 72 13.29 3.53 -4.56
N VAL A 73 13.07 2.32 -5.07
CA VAL A 73 13.94 1.18 -4.72
C VAL A 73 15.29 1.27 -5.45
N GLU A 74 15.34 1.88 -6.63
CA GLU A 74 16.56 2.10 -7.42
C GLU A 74 17.43 3.24 -6.89
N ARG A 75 16.86 4.22 -6.18
CA ARG A 75 17.64 5.28 -5.52
C ARG A 75 18.61 4.78 -4.45
N GLN A 76 18.46 3.54 -3.96
CA GLN A 76 19.34 2.89 -2.97
C GLN A 76 19.55 3.66 -1.65
N ASP A 77 18.71 4.66 -1.34
CA ASP A 77 18.78 5.43 -0.08
C ASP A 77 18.50 4.56 1.17
N ALA A 78 17.93 3.36 0.98
CA ALA A 78 17.76 2.33 2.01
C ALA A 78 17.82 0.92 1.41
N PRO A 79 18.32 -0.09 2.16
CA PRO A 79 18.26 -1.49 1.73
C PRO A 79 16.82 -1.98 1.80
N PHE A 80 16.15 -1.97 0.65
CA PHE A 80 14.84 -2.56 0.49
C PHE A 80 14.93 -4.05 0.19
N VAL A 81 14.02 -4.80 0.80
CA VAL A 81 13.67 -6.14 0.34
C VAL A 81 12.43 -6.01 -0.56
N ARG A 82 12.41 -6.72 -1.69
CA ARG A 82 11.32 -6.71 -2.67
C ARG A 82 10.51 -8.00 -2.57
N SER A 83 9.21 -7.92 -2.85
CA SER A 83 8.37 -9.11 -2.96
C SER A 83 8.69 -9.88 -4.24
N SER A 84 8.40 -11.17 -4.22
CA SER A 84 8.52 -12.07 -5.38
C SER A 84 7.78 -11.56 -6.62
N ASN A 85 6.59 -10.96 -6.46
CA ASN A 85 5.81 -10.38 -7.55
C ASN A 85 6.24 -8.95 -7.93
N GLY A 86 7.24 -8.37 -7.24
CA GLY A 86 7.75 -7.02 -7.50
C GLY A 86 6.77 -5.88 -7.17
N ARG A 87 5.69 -6.19 -6.45
CA ARG A 87 4.61 -5.23 -6.09
C ARG A 87 4.76 -4.62 -4.70
N ALA A 88 5.72 -5.06 -3.91
CA ALA A 88 6.01 -4.48 -2.61
C ALA A 88 7.51 -4.34 -2.38
N ALA A 89 7.89 -3.29 -1.66
CA ALA A 89 9.24 -3.12 -1.13
C ALA A 89 9.19 -2.64 0.32
N VAL A 90 9.96 -3.31 1.18
CA VAL A 90 10.02 -3.02 2.62
C VAL A 90 11.43 -2.64 3.02
N ALA A 91 11.60 -1.45 3.61
CA ALA A 91 12.83 -1.04 4.29
C ALA A 91 12.72 -1.29 5.79
N THR A 92 13.85 -1.58 6.44
CA THR A 92 13.93 -1.65 7.91
C THR A 92 14.71 -0.45 8.43
N THR A 93 14.15 0.25 9.41
CA THR A 93 14.78 1.42 10.05
C THR A 93 14.79 1.29 11.56
N TRP A 94 15.74 1.95 12.21
CA TRP A 94 15.89 1.98 13.66
C TRP A 94 15.72 3.41 14.18
N GLY A 95 14.86 3.60 15.17
CA GLY A 95 14.54 4.89 15.75
C GLY A 95 13.52 5.66 14.92
N LYS A 96 13.96 6.61 14.10
CA LYS A 96 13.07 7.44 13.27
C LYS A 96 12.97 6.88 11.86
N SER A 97 11.79 7.00 11.26
CA SER A 97 11.62 6.78 9.84
C SER A 97 12.61 7.67 9.07
N ARG A 98 13.33 7.06 8.12
CA ARG A 98 14.25 7.79 7.24
C ARG A 98 13.50 8.69 6.26
N ARG A 99 12.23 8.39 6.03
CA ARG A 99 11.38 9.13 5.12
C ARG A 99 10.32 9.85 5.91
N SER A 100 10.46 11.17 6.03
CA SER A 100 9.40 11.94 6.66
C SER A 100 8.08 11.70 5.93
N GLU A 101 7.01 11.55 6.69
CA GLU A 101 5.64 11.43 6.19
C GLU A 101 5.34 12.45 5.08
N GLY A 102 5.78 13.70 5.28
CA GLY A 102 5.63 14.77 4.29
C GLY A 102 6.41 14.54 2.99
N TYR A 103 7.61 13.95 3.04
CA TYR A 103 8.39 13.63 1.84
C TYR A 103 7.66 12.58 0.99
N LEU A 104 7.28 11.47 1.62
CA LEU A 104 6.60 10.35 0.96
C LEU A 104 5.24 10.76 0.40
N TYR A 105 4.46 11.52 1.18
CA TYR A 105 3.18 12.02 0.74
C TYR A 105 3.32 12.93 -0.49
N ARG A 106 4.25 13.90 -0.45
CA ARG A 106 4.51 14.80 -1.58
C ARG A 106 4.95 14.02 -2.82
N ARG A 107 5.93 13.11 -2.67
CA ARG A 107 6.50 12.36 -3.79
C ARG A 107 5.47 11.39 -4.40
N THR A 108 4.67 10.73 -3.57
CA THR A 108 3.58 9.87 -4.03
C THR A 108 2.58 10.64 -4.90
N ARG A 109 2.21 11.86 -4.50
CA ARG A 109 1.35 12.72 -5.33
C ARG A 109 1.99 13.13 -6.65
N GLU A 110 3.29 13.38 -6.67
CA GLU A 110 4.03 13.67 -7.90
C GLU A 110 4.03 12.46 -8.84
N TRP A 111 4.36 11.27 -8.33
CA TRP A 111 4.33 10.03 -9.13
C TRP A 111 2.96 9.76 -9.73
N TRP A 112 1.88 9.94 -8.96
CA TRP A 112 0.52 9.75 -9.47
C TRP A 112 0.16 10.76 -10.56
N ARG A 113 0.65 12.01 -10.49
CA ARG A 113 0.47 13.00 -11.57
C ARG A 113 1.26 12.63 -12.82
N GLU A 114 2.51 12.20 -12.66
CA GLU A 114 3.40 11.83 -13.76
C GLU A 114 2.93 10.56 -14.47
N SER A 115 2.52 9.55 -13.70
CA SER A 115 2.12 8.23 -14.23
C SER A 115 0.76 8.26 -14.92
N SER A 116 -0.02 9.33 -14.76
CA SER A 116 -1.34 9.43 -15.37
C SER A 116 -1.75 10.90 -15.55
N PRO A 117 -1.47 11.50 -16.72
CA PRO A 117 -1.83 12.89 -17.02
C PRO A 117 -3.33 13.19 -16.94
N ARG A 118 -4.19 12.16 -17.07
CA ARG A 118 -5.65 12.25 -16.90
C ARG A 118 -6.10 12.03 -15.45
N PHE A 119 -5.25 11.49 -14.56
CA PHE A 119 -5.51 11.40 -13.14
C PHE A 119 -5.35 12.79 -12.50
N HIS A 120 -6.45 13.53 -12.40
CA HIS A 120 -6.48 14.84 -11.77
C HIS A 120 -6.40 14.69 -10.25
N SER A 121 -5.38 15.33 -9.65
CA SER A 121 -5.17 15.85 -8.27
C SER A 121 -5.60 15.06 -7.01
N SER A 122 -6.46 14.06 -7.12
CA SER A 122 -7.06 13.21 -6.07
C SER A 122 -7.14 11.76 -6.56
N SER A 123 -6.00 11.14 -6.88
CA SER A 123 -5.98 9.69 -7.12
C SER A 123 -6.55 8.99 -5.87
N PRO A 124 -7.59 8.13 -5.99
CA PRO A 124 -8.07 7.35 -4.86
C PRO A 124 -6.94 6.48 -4.28
N PHE A 125 -5.94 6.15 -5.09
CA PHE A 125 -4.79 5.29 -4.77
C PHE A 125 -3.59 6.03 -4.12
N ALA A 126 -3.64 7.36 -3.96
CA ALA A 126 -2.56 8.13 -3.34
C ALA A 126 -2.72 8.23 -1.82
N GLU A 127 -2.98 7.10 -1.14
CA GLU A 127 -3.17 7.08 0.30
C GLU A 127 -1.95 6.52 1.04
N LEU A 128 -1.69 7.16 2.18
CA LEU A 128 -0.68 6.80 3.13
C LEU A 128 -1.38 6.17 4.34
N THR A 129 -1.16 4.88 4.55
CA THR A 129 -1.76 4.16 5.67
C THR A 129 -0.73 3.91 6.76
N TYR A 130 -1.02 4.38 7.97
CA TYR A 130 -0.20 4.10 9.14
C TYR A 130 -0.81 2.99 9.97
N SER A 131 0.03 2.04 10.36
CA SER A 131 -0.28 1.10 11.42
C SER A 131 0.66 1.35 12.59
N ASN A 132 0.10 1.40 13.79
CA ASN A 132 0.88 1.59 14.99
C ASN A 132 1.68 0.34 15.38
N ARG A 133 1.35 -0.85 14.84
CA ARG A 133 2.02 -2.13 15.15
C ARG A 133 1.85 -3.16 14.04
N VAL A 134 2.90 -3.94 13.73
CA VAL A 134 2.78 -5.07 12.77
C VAL A 134 1.65 -6.07 13.10
N PRO A 135 1.45 -6.53 14.37
CA PRO A 135 0.33 -7.36 14.81
C PRO A 135 -1.05 -6.93 14.28
N ASP A 136 -1.31 -5.63 14.19
CA ASP A 136 -2.59 -5.09 13.72
C ASP A 136 -2.92 -5.56 12.30
N ARG A 137 -1.92 -5.92 11.49
CA ARG A 137 -2.09 -6.41 10.12
C ARG A 137 -1.92 -7.92 9.95
N VAL A 138 -1.32 -8.60 10.92
CA VAL A 138 -0.93 -10.01 10.79
C VAL A 138 -1.72 -10.97 11.68
N HIS A 139 -2.60 -10.46 12.55
CA HIS A 139 -3.40 -11.30 13.45
C HIS A 139 -4.55 -12.04 12.77
N HIS A 140 -4.87 -11.70 11.52
CA HIS A 140 -5.93 -12.35 10.75
C HIS A 140 -5.44 -13.68 10.14
N GLU A 141 -6.34 -14.64 9.96
CA GLU A 141 -6.03 -15.90 9.25
C GLU A 141 -5.59 -15.65 7.81
N ARG A 142 -6.11 -14.58 7.19
CA ARG A 142 -5.86 -14.18 5.79
C ARG A 142 -5.40 -12.72 5.71
N PRO A 143 -4.21 -12.38 6.20
CA PRO A 143 -3.80 -11.00 6.38
C PRO A 143 -3.68 -10.24 5.05
N ALA A 144 -3.23 -10.89 3.98
CA ALA A 144 -3.17 -10.27 2.66
C ALA A 144 -4.55 -9.90 2.11
N SER A 145 -5.54 -10.78 2.29
CA SER A 145 -6.92 -10.52 1.86
C SER A 145 -7.55 -9.42 2.69
N GLU A 146 -7.32 -9.39 4.00
CA GLU A 146 -7.86 -8.34 4.88
C GLU A 146 -7.33 -6.97 4.50
N ILE A 147 -6.02 -6.88 4.23
CA ILE A 147 -5.39 -5.66 3.75
C ILE A 147 -6.02 -5.21 2.42
N ALA A 148 -6.20 -6.15 1.47
CA ALA A 148 -6.81 -5.87 0.17
C ALA A 148 -8.27 -5.42 0.30
N VAL A 149 -9.04 -6.01 1.21
CA VAL A 149 -10.43 -5.60 1.50
C VAL A 149 -10.46 -4.20 2.07
N GLY A 150 -9.54 -3.86 2.99
CA GLY A 150 -9.41 -2.51 3.50
C GLY A 150 -9.13 -1.48 2.40
N TRP A 151 -8.23 -1.79 1.46
CA TRP A 151 -7.96 -0.94 0.30
C TRP A 151 -9.18 -0.80 -0.60
N LEU A 152 -9.84 -1.91 -0.93
CA LEU A 152 -11.04 -1.94 -1.77
C LEU A 152 -12.19 -1.12 -1.15
N TRP A 153 -12.42 -1.30 0.14
CA TRP A 153 -13.42 -0.54 0.89
C TRP A 153 -13.13 0.96 0.83
N HIS A 154 -11.88 1.34 1.07
CA HIS A 154 -11.48 2.74 1.02
C HIS A 154 -11.73 3.36 -0.37
N ASP A 155 -11.39 2.63 -1.43
CA ASP A 155 -11.63 3.06 -2.81
C ASP A 155 -13.12 3.24 -3.09
N LEU A 156 -13.94 2.25 -2.72
CA LEU A 156 -15.39 2.32 -2.91
C LEU A 156 -16.01 3.48 -2.11
N ASN A 157 -15.54 3.72 -0.88
CA ASN A 157 -16.02 4.83 -0.06
C ASN A 157 -15.68 6.19 -0.67
N ARG A 158 -14.45 6.38 -1.15
CA ARG A 158 -14.04 7.61 -1.84
C ARG A 158 -14.82 7.90 -3.12
N LEU A 159 -15.23 6.86 -3.83
CA LEU A 159 -16.05 6.97 -5.04
C LEU A 159 -17.55 7.15 -4.73
N GLY A 160 -17.93 7.14 -3.45
CA GLY A 160 -19.34 7.22 -3.04
C GLY A 160 -20.14 5.95 -3.34
N LEU A 161 -19.46 4.82 -3.61
CA LEU A 161 -20.05 3.52 -3.91
C LEU A 161 -20.23 2.64 -2.67
N ALA A 162 -19.60 3.00 -1.56
CA ALA A 162 -19.76 2.34 -0.27
C ALA A 162 -19.96 3.34 0.86
N SER A 163 -20.68 2.93 1.91
CA SER A 163 -20.91 3.72 3.12
C SER A 163 -21.02 2.81 4.35
N GLY A 164 -20.68 3.32 5.53
CA GLY A 164 -20.75 2.57 6.79
C GLY A 164 -19.40 2.01 7.26
N VAL A 165 -19.42 0.82 7.85
CA VAL A 165 -18.24 0.15 8.42
C VAL A 165 -17.62 -0.77 7.38
N ALA A 166 -16.28 -0.81 7.35
CA ALA A 166 -15.54 -1.70 6.47
C ALA A 166 -15.90 -3.17 6.76
N PRO A 167 -16.04 -4.03 5.72
CA PRO A 167 -16.30 -5.44 5.92
C PRO A 167 -15.08 -6.14 6.52
N GLU A 168 -15.31 -6.99 7.52
CA GLU A 168 -14.30 -7.86 8.11
C GLU A 168 -14.35 -9.24 7.44
N LEU A 169 -13.18 -9.78 7.07
CA LEU A 169 -13.11 -11.18 6.63
C LEU A 169 -13.25 -12.11 7.84
N ARG A 170 -14.31 -12.93 7.82
CA ARG A 170 -14.53 -14.02 8.76
C ARG A 170 -13.89 -15.31 8.29
#